data_AF-A0A358PCC0-F1
#
_entry.id   AF-A0A358PCC0-F1
#
_cell.length_a   1.000
_cell.length_b   1.000
_cell.length_c   1.000
_cell.angle_alpha   90.00
_cell.angle_beta   90.00
_cell.angle_gamma   90.00
#
_symmetry.space_group_name_H-M   'P 1'
#
loop_
_entity.id
_entity.type
_entity.pdbx_description
1 polymer ?
#
loop_
_entity_poly.entity_id
_entity_poly.type
_entity_poly.pdbx_seq_one_letter_code
_entity_poly.pdbx_strand_id
1 'polypeptide(L)'
;MNGDFMLSLNLQRIFAAGFVCLVMLSPALASDLKIGALQFRATIGSMPSSAAYLSITNHGTMPDRLLDVESSLARKTELHTMAVTNGVMKMRQIDGGIDIPAGATIQLAPGGFHVMLIGLKAPLTVDENYDVTLVFETAGKG
;
A
#
# COMPACT_ATOMS: atom_id res chain seq x y z
N MET A 1 -79.97 3.77 21.17
CA MET A 1 -80.20 2.72 22.20
C MET A 1 -79.19 1.62 21.91
N ASN A 2 -78.24 1.19 22.75
CA ASN A 2 -77.80 1.49 24.11
C ASN A 2 -76.43 0.78 24.27
N GLY A 3 -75.49 1.37 25.03
CA GLY A 3 -74.30 0.73 25.63
C GLY A 3 -73.24 0.21 24.64
N ASP A 4 -71.94 0.44 24.78
CA ASP A 4 -71.19 0.52 26.03
C ASP A 4 -70.16 1.64 25.97
N PHE A 5 -70.48 2.65 26.77
CA PHE A 5 -69.57 3.69 27.18
C PHE A 5 -68.81 3.15 28.40
N MET A 6 -67.48 3.29 28.34
CA MET A 6 -66.57 3.48 29.47
C MET A 6 -66.00 2.24 30.19
N LEU A 7 -64.69 2.36 30.44
CA LEU A 7 -63.78 1.64 31.36
C LEU A 7 -62.81 0.69 30.63
N SER A 8 -61.62 1.13 30.21
CA SER A 8 -60.54 1.48 31.14
C SER A 8 -59.65 2.63 30.64
N LEU A 9 -59.48 3.60 31.54
CA LEU A 9 -58.58 4.74 31.48
C LEU A 9 -57.10 4.30 31.63
N ASN A 10 -56.20 5.00 30.95
CA ASN A 10 -54.75 5.13 31.20
C ASN A 10 -53.83 3.90 31.09
N LEU A 11 -52.95 3.87 30.07
CA LEU A 11 -51.49 3.84 30.29
C LEU A 11 -50.68 4.21 29.02
N GLN A 12 -50.32 5.49 28.93
CA GLN A 12 -49.02 6.03 28.53
C GLN A 12 -47.97 5.01 27.98
N ARG A 13 -47.54 5.16 26.71
CA ARG A 13 -46.13 5.10 26.27
C ARG A 13 -45.96 5.23 24.75
N ILE A 14 -45.44 6.40 24.39
CA ILE A 14 -44.66 6.73 23.19
C ILE A 14 -43.72 5.58 22.81
N PHE A 15 -43.68 5.13 21.56
CA PHE A 15 -42.44 4.65 20.93
C PHE A 15 -42.51 4.87 19.41
N ALA A 16 -41.87 5.97 18.99
CA ALA A 16 -41.44 6.18 17.62
C ALA A 16 -40.37 5.13 17.26
N ALA A 17 -40.43 4.57 16.06
CA ALA A 17 -39.32 3.84 15.47
C ALA A 17 -39.35 3.98 13.95
N GLY A 18 -39.01 5.18 13.47
CA GLY A 18 -38.58 5.37 12.09
C GLY A 18 -37.23 4.67 11.92
N PHE A 19 -37.21 3.58 11.15
CA PHE A 19 -35.96 2.88 10.81
C PHE A 19 -35.26 3.65 9.68
N VAL A 20 -34.61 4.76 10.04
CA VAL A 20 -33.69 5.44 9.12
C VAL A 20 -32.43 4.58 9.07
N CYS A 21 -32.32 3.77 8.01
CA CYS A 21 -31.11 3.06 7.67
C CYS A 21 -30.06 4.09 7.22
N LEU A 22 -29.30 4.63 8.18
CA LEU A 22 -28.15 5.46 7.92
C LEU A 22 -27.09 4.57 7.25
N VAL A 23 -27.09 4.55 5.91
CA VAL A 23 -25.99 3.98 5.13
C VAL A 23 -24.76 4.78 5.50
N MET A 24 -23.92 4.24 6.37
CA MET A 24 -22.59 4.78 6.62
C MET A 24 -21.82 4.61 5.31
N LEU A 25 -21.80 5.69 4.54
CA LEU A 25 -20.91 5.84 3.40
C LEU A 25 -19.51 5.94 3.99
N SER A 26 -18.85 4.80 4.22
CA SER A 26 -17.43 4.80 4.54
C SER A 26 -16.73 5.53 3.40
N PRO A 27 -16.05 6.66 3.65
CA PRO A 27 -15.17 7.20 2.63
C PRO A 27 -14.16 6.11 2.37
N ALA A 28 -14.13 5.58 1.15
CA ALA A 28 -12.96 4.88 0.68
C ALA A 28 -11.81 5.87 0.86
N LEU A 29 -10.95 5.64 1.85
CA LEU A 29 -9.72 6.38 2.01
C LEU A 29 -8.96 6.14 0.71
N ALA A 30 -9.04 7.10 -0.21
CA ALA A 30 -8.11 7.16 -1.32
C ALA A 30 -6.73 7.16 -0.66
N SER A 31 -5.88 6.20 -1.02
CA SER A 31 -4.53 6.16 -0.48
C SER A 31 -3.86 7.49 -0.86
N ASP A 32 -3.49 8.30 0.13
CA ASP A 32 -2.80 9.57 -0.12
C ASP A 32 -1.37 9.37 -0.71
N LEU A 33 -0.99 8.10 -0.91
CA LEU A 33 0.23 7.70 -1.58
C LEU A 33 0.06 7.80 -3.10
N LYS A 34 0.88 8.65 -3.71
CA LYS A 34 1.07 8.72 -5.15
C LYS A 34 2.30 7.89 -5.53
N ILE A 35 2.07 6.87 -6.34
CA ILE A 35 3.13 6.02 -6.90
C ILE A 35 3.60 6.64 -8.23
N GLY A 36 4.91 6.81 -8.36
CA GLY A 36 5.55 7.27 -9.59
C GLY A 36 5.69 6.17 -10.62
N ALA A 37 6.34 6.50 -11.74
CA ALA A 37 6.64 5.52 -12.77
C ALA A 37 7.54 4.40 -12.20
N LEU A 38 7.09 3.16 -12.37
CA LEU A 38 7.87 1.97 -12.05
C LEU A 38 8.87 1.72 -13.18
N GLN A 39 10.14 1.54 -12.82
CA GLN A 39 11.21 1.28 -13.78
C GLN A 39 12.00 0.07 -13.34
N PHE A 40 12.24 -0.85 -14.27
CA PHE A 40 13.09 -2.01 -14.05
C PHE A 40 14.45 -1.79 -14.68
N ARG A 41 15.49 -2.28 -14.02
CA ARG A 41 16.80 -2.42 -14.64
C ARG A 41 16.73 -3.58 -15.63
N ALA A 42 17.01 -3.31 -16.90
CA ALA A 42 17.09 -4.35 -17.90
C ALA A 42 18.21 -5.36 -17.55
N THR A 43 17.95 -6.63 -17.77
CA THR A 43 18.95 -7.69 -17.60
C THR A 43 19.71 -7.90 -18.89
N ILE A 44 21.04 -7.89 -18.83
CA ILE A 44 21.91 -8.32 -19.94
C ILE A 44 22.17 -9.81 -19.78
N GLY A 45 21.82 -10.60 -20.80
CA GLY A 45 21.97 -12.07 -20.78
C GLY A 45 21.08 -12.74 -19.73
N SER A 46 21.54 -13.89 -19.19
CA SER A 46 20.80 -14.69 -18.21
C SER A 46 21.11 -14.28 -16.76
N MET A 47 21.18 -12.98 -16.46
CA MET A 47 21.42 -12.53 -15.08
C MET A 47 20.28 -12.99 -14.16
N PRO A 48 20.59 -13.63 -13.02
CA PRO A 48 19.58 -14.21 -12.15
C PRO A 48 18.83 -13.17 -11.31
N SER A 49 19.27 -11.92 -11.30
CA SER A 49 18.71 -10.86 -10.46
C SER A 49 18.68 -9.52 -11.18
N SER A 50 17.74 -8.66 -10.78
CA SER A 50 17.65 -7.27 -11.24
C SER A 50 17.14 -6.35 -10.12
N ALA A 51 16.97 -5.07 -10.40
CA ALA A 51 16.43 -4.07 -9.48
C ALA A 51 15.26 -3.32 -10.11
N ALA A 52 14.30 -2.89 -9.28
CA ALA A 52 13.24 -1.97 -9.66
C ALA A 52 13.31 -0.67 -8.84
N TYR A 53 12.86 0.41 -9.47
CA TYR A 53 12.96 1.78 -9.02
C TYR A 53 11.60 2.47 -9.20
N LEU A 54 11.25 3.35 -8.27
CA LEU A 54 10.02 4.15 -8.31
C LEU A 54 10.14 5.33 -7.33
N SER A 55 9.23 6.29 -7.44
CA SER A 55 9.01 7.29 -6.39
C SER A 55 7.72 6.99 -5.65
N ILE A 56 7.67 7.27 -4.35
CA ILE A 56 6.44 7.22 -3.56
C ILE A 56 6.29 8.56 -2.85
N THR A 57 5.23 9.29 -3.15
CA THR A 57 4.91 10.57 -2.50
C THR A 57 3.72 10.37 -1.57
N ASN A 58 3.89 10.67 -0.30
CA ASN A 58 2.80 10.66 0.67
C ASN A 58 2.21 12.07 0.80
N HIS A 59 1.02 12.28 0.23
CA HIS A 59 0.26 13.52 0.34
C HIS A 59 -0.59 13.59 1.62
N GLY A 60 -0.58 12.53 2.43
CA GLY A 60 -1.38 12.40 3.63
C GLY A 60 -0.76 13.13 4.81
N THR A 61 -1.50 13.15 5.91
CA THR A 61 -1.10 13.79 7.18
C THR A 61 -0.46 12.81 8.17
N MET A 62 -0.48 11.51 7.86
CA MET A 62 0.13 10.45 8.66
C MET A 62 1.28 9.78 7.90
N PRO A 63 2.35 9.36 8.59
CA PRO A 63 3.40 8.56 7.95
C PRO A 63 2.84 7.19 7.54
N ASP A 64 3.45 6.61 6.50
CA ASP A 64 3.26 5.21 6.12
C ASP A 64 4.64 4.56 5.95
N ARG A 65 4.65 3.27 5.64
CA ARG A 65 5.87 2.49 5.48
C ARG A 65 5.68 1.45 4.40
N LEU A 66 6.60 1.41 3.44
CA LEU A 66 6.68 0.32 2.47
C LEU A 66 7.33 -0.89 3.13
N LEU A 67 6.54 -1.91 3.45
CA LEU A 67 7.00 -3.12 4.12
C LEU A 67 7.63 -4.12 3.14
N ASP A 68 7.03 -4.26 1.97
CA ASP A 68 7.48 -5.24 0.96
C ASP A 68 7.02 -4.84 -0.45
N VAL A 69 7.54 -5.54 -1.46
CA VAL A 69 7.08 -5.49 -2.84
C VAL A 69 6.93 -6.92 -3.33
N GLU A 70 5.75 -7.34 -3.74
CA GLU A 70 5.50 -8.67 -4.30
C GLU A 70 5.59 -8.63 -5.83
N SER A 71 6.16 -9.67 -6.44
CA SER A 71 6.25 -9.78 -7.89
C SER A 71 6.28 -11.23 -8.36
N SER A 72 5.57 -11.53 -9.44
CA SER A 72 5.61 -12.84 -10.10
C SER A 72 6.87 -13.03 -10.97
N LEU A 73 7.63 -11.97 -11.24
CA LEU A 73 8.81 -11.95 -12.12
C LEU A 73 10.01 -12.71 -11.54
N ALA A 74 10.09 -12.78 -10.22
CA ALA A 74 11.21 -13.35 -9.48
C ALA A 74 10.75 -14.42 -8.49
N ARG A 75 11.70 -15.16 -7.91
CA ARG A 75 11.42 -16.07 -6.79
C ARG A 75 11.27 -15.32 -5.47
N LYS A 76 11.99 -14.22 -5.31
CA LYS A 76 11.97 -13.39 -4.12
C LYS A 76 12.21 -11.94 -4.49
N THR A 77 11.60 -11.06 -3.72
CA THR A 77 11.78 -9.62 -3.75
C THR A 77 12.25 -9.16 -2.37
N GLU A 78 13.12 -8.15 -2.35
CA GLU A 78 13.68 -7.61 -1.10
C GLU A 78 13.85 -6.09 -1.23
N LEU A 79 13.65 -5.36 -0.14
CA LEU A 79 13.98 -3.93 -0.07
C LEU A 79 15.45 -3.76 0.31
N HIS A 80 16.19 -2.99 -0.49
CA HIS A 80 17.63 -2.80 -0.31
C HIS A 80 17.98 -1.31 -0.26
N THR A 81 19.07 -0.99 0.43
CA THR A 81 19.73 0.31 0.38
C THR A 81 21.21 0.13 0.04
N MET A 82 21.90 1.23 -0.27
CA MET A 82 23.35 1.24 -0.40
C MET A 82 23.96 1.89 0.84
N ALA A 83 24.83 1.16 1.53
CA ALA A 83 25.54 1.65 2.70
C ALA A 83 27.04 1.61 2.46
N VAL A 84 27.77 2.65 2.88
CA VAL A 84 29.23 2.63 2.88
C VAL A 84 29.70 1.86 4.11
N THR A 85 30.38 0.74 3.89
CA THR A 85 31.03 -0.02 4.96
C THR A 85 32.52 -0.10 4.63
N ASN A 86 33.36 0.49 5.49
CA ASN A 86 34.82 0.54 5.30
C ASN A 86 35.25 1.15 3.96
N GLY A 87 34.61 2.26 3.56
CA GLY A 87 34.92 2.94 2.30
C GLY A 87 34.40 2.26 1.03
N VAL A 88 33.75 1.09 1.15
CA VAL A 88 33.14 0.37 0.03
C VAL A 88 31.62 0.50 0.10
N MET A 89 31.01 0.92 -1.00
CA MET A 89 29.56 0.94 -1.14
C MET A 89 29.04 -0.50 -1.30
N LYS A 90 28.16 -0.94 -0.39
CA LYS A 90 27.57 -2.27 -0.39
C LYS A 90 26.05 -2.18 -0.39
N MET A 91 25.41 -3.09 -1.13
CA MET A 91 23.97 -3.33 -1.01
C MET A 91 23.68 -3.99 0.33
N ARG A 92 22.62 -3.52 1.00
CA ARG A 92 22.17 -4.05 2.28
C ARG A 92 20.66 -4.17 2.25
N GLN A 93 20.17 -5.37 2.57
CA GLN A 93 18.74 -5.60 2.78
C GLN A 93 18.25 -4.76 3.97
N ILE A 94 17.02 -4.25 3.85
CA ILE A 94 16.33 -3.49 4.87
C ILE A 94 15.26 -4.40 5.48
N ASP A 95 15.48 -4.77 6.72
CA ASP A 95 14.47 -5.46 7.51
C ASP A 95 13.53 -4.42 8.14
N GLY A 96 12.22 -4.62 8.01
CA GLY A 96 11.21 -3.76 8.62
C GLY A 96 10.73 -2.60 7.75
N GLY A 97 11.10 -2.55 6.46
CA GLY A 97 10.52 -1.62 5.49
C GLY A 97 11.21 -0.25 5.36
N ILE A 98 10.66 0.58 4.47
CA ILE A 98 11.12 1.95 4.20
C ILE A 98 10.06 2.93 4.68
N ASP A 99 10.43 3.81 5.61
CA ASP A 99 9.55 4.86 6.13
C ASP A 99 9.21 5.90 5.05
N ILE A 100 7.95 6.30 5.00
CA ILE A 100 7.40 7.31 4.09
C ILE A 100 6.67 8.36 4.94
N PRO A 101 7.41 9.39 5.43
CA PRO A 101 6.83 10.43 6.25
C PRO A 101 5.69 11.18 5.55
N ALA A 102 4.74 11.71 6.32
CA ALA A 102 3.69 12.59 5.82
C ALA A 102 4.28 13.78 5.06
N GLY A 103 3.73 14.10 3.88
CA GLY A 103 4.20 15.19 3.02
C GLY A 103 5.54 14.94 2.32
N ALA A 104 6.16 13.78 2.49
CA ALA A 104 7.47 13.47 1.91
C ALA A 104 7.37 12.67 0.61
N THR A 105 8.43 12.72 -0.18
CA THR A 105 8.66 11.81 -1.31
C THR A 105 9.89 10.97 -1.03
N ILE A 106 9.73 9.66 -1.12
CA ILE A 106 10.83 8.71 -1.06
C ILE A 106 11.16 8.25 -2.47
N GLN A 107 12.44 8.28 -2.81
CA GLN A 107 12.94 7.86 -4.11
C GLN A 107 13.66 6.51 -3.97
N LEU A 108 13.13 5.50 -4.64
CA LEU A 108 13.85 4.27 -4.91
C LEU A 108 14.58 4.45 -6.25
N ALA A 109 15.89 4.63 -6.21
CA ALA A 109 16.73 5.00 -7.35
C ALA A 109 18.11 4.32 -7.30
N PRO A 110 18.82 4.22 -8.44
CA PRO A 110 20.20 3.75 -8.45
C PRO A 110 21.07 4.54 -7.48
N GLY A 111 21.87 3.85 -6.65
CA GLY A 111 22.70 4.50 -5.63
C GLY A 111 22.05 4.61 -4.24
N GLY A 112 20.73 4.33 -4.12
CA GLY A 112 19.99 4.46 -2.87
C GLY A 112 19.06 3.28 -2.61
N PHE A 113 17.82 3.58 -2.21
CA PHE A 113 16.80 2.55 -2.01
C PHE A 113 16.40 1.90 -3.33
N HIS A 114 16.13 0.60 -3.31
CA HIS A 114 15.65 -0.13 -4.48
C HIS A 114 14.99 -1.44 -4.09
N VAL A 115 14.14 -1.95 -4.98
CA VAL A 115 13.59 -3.31 -4.86
C VAL A 115 14.52 -4.25 -5.59
N MET A 116 15.10 -5.22 -4.88
CA MET A 116 15.94 -6.26 -5.46
C MET A 116 15.07 -7.45 -5.85
N LEU A 117 15.13 -7.86 -7.12
CA LEU A 117 14.45 -9.04 -7.68
C LEU A 117 15.47 -10.18 -7.75
N ILE A 118 15.23 -11.27 -7.01
CA ILE A 118 16.15 -12.39 -6.88
C ILE A 118 15.56 -13.65 -7.48
N GLY A 119 16.33 -14.28 -8.39
CA GLY A 119 15.91 -15.48 -9.10
C GLY A 119 14.82 -15.15 -10.13
N LEU A 120 15.13 -14.27 -11.06
CA LEU A 120 14.28 -13.94 -12.19
C LEU A 120 13.89 -15.20 -12.97
N LYS A 121 12.60 -15.30 -13.32
CA LYS A 121 12.04 -16.41 -14.11
C LYS A 121 12.25 -16.21 -15.61
N ALA A 122 12.36 -14.96 -16.03
CA ALA A 122 12.65 -14.55 -17.41
C ALA A 122 13.50 -13.27 -17.39
N PRO A 123 14.27 -12.99 -18.46
CA PRO A 123 14.95 -11.70 -18.63
C PRO A 123 13.95 -10.53 -18.64
N LEU A 124 14.33 -9.40 -18.02
CA LEU A 124 13.54 -8.17 -18.08
C LEU A 124 14.00 -7.32 -19.27
N THR A 125 13.07 -6.96 -20.14
CA THR A 125 13.32 -6.14 -21.35
C THR A 125 12.73 -4.73 -21.19
N VAL A 126 13.19 -3.79 -22.01
CA VAL A 126 12.82 -2.36 -21.90
C VAL A 126 11.42 -2.07 -22.45
N ASP A 127 10.91 -2.93 -23.34
CA ASP A 127 9.65 -2.70 -24.06
C ASP A 127 8.45 -3.45 -23.46
N GLU A 128 8.67 -4.17 -22.35
CA GLU A 128 7.63 -4.91 -21.64
C GLU A 128 7.19 -4.17 -20.38
N ASN A 129 5.88 -4.23 -20.12
CA ASN A 129 5.31 -3.78 -18.85
C ASN A 129 5.26 -4.95 -17.88
N TYR A 130 5.65 -4.69 -16.64
CA TYR A 130 5.59 -5.69 -15.58
C TYR A 130 4.87 -5.11 -14.36
N ASP A 131 4.03 -5.95 -13.76
CA ASP A 131 3.28 -5.59 -12.56
C ASP A 131 4.02 -6.05 -11.30
N VAL A 132 3.90 -5.21 -10.27
CA VAL A 132 4.31 -5.51 -8.89
C VAL A 132 3.22 -5.03 -7.96
N THR A 133 3.16 -5.60 -6.77
CA THR A 133 2.27 -5.16 -5.71
C THR A 133 3.10 -4.56 -4.59
N LEU A 134 2.86 -3.31 -4.25
CA LEU A 134 3.49 -2.64 -3.12
C LEU A 134 2.69 -2.98 -1.85
N VAL A 135 3.39 -3.33 -0.79
CA VAL A 135 2.78 -3.67 0.50
C VAL A 135 3.14 -2.58 1.51
N PHE A 136 2.16 -1.76 1.85
CA PHE A 136 2.26 -0.70 2.84
C PHE A 136 1.72 -1.15 4.20
N GLU A 137 2.23 -0.55 5.27
CA GLU A 137 1.78 -0.80 6.63
C GLU A 137 0.34 -0.30 6.85
N THR A 138 0.03 0.92 6.40
CA THR A 138 -1.28 1.54 6.61
C THR A 138 -2.14 1.52 5.35
N ALA A 139 -1.60 1.91 4.20
CA ALA A 139 -2.36 1.94 2.95
C ALA A 139 -2.71 0.53 2.40
N GLY A 140 -2.11 -0.53 2.95
CA GLY A 140 -2.35 -1.90 2.52
C GLY A 140 -1.62 -2.27 1.23
N LYS A 141 -2.23 -3.14 0.40
CA LYS A 141 -1.60 -3.67 -0.82
C LYS A 141 -2.20 -3.04 -2.08
N GLY A 142 -1.37 -2.69 -3.06
CA GLY A 142 -1.81 -2.11 -4.34
C GLY A 142 -0.76 -2.10 -5.43
#